data_AF-A0A917ZZ15-F1
#
_entry.id   AF-A0A917ZZ15-F1
#
_cell.length_a   1.000
_cell.length_b   1.000
_cell.length_c   1.000
_cell.angle_alpha   90.00
_cell.angle_beta   90.00
_cell.angle_gamma   90.00
#
_symmetry.space_group_name_H-M   'P 1'
#
loop_
_entity.id
_entity.type
_entity.pdbx_description
1 polymer ?
#
loop_
_entity_poly.entity_id
_entity_poly.type
_entity_poly.pdbx_seq_one_letter_code
_entity_poly.pdbx_strand_id
1 'polypeptide(L)'
;MLVQRVVMPSSPLESWTVLGEDAAPVEPIERYLAYLTDTERSPNTVKAYAHDLKDWFSFLGVRGLDWREVRLEDVGEFVAWLRLPAAARSGAIAVLPSLEHH
;
A
#
# COMPACT_ATOMS: atom_id res chain seq x y z
N MET A 1 1.50 2.35 -7.40
CA MET A 1 2.23 1.25 -6.74
C MET A 1 1.57 -0.10 -6.99
N LEU A 2 2.35 -1.17 -7.07
CA LEU A 2 1.90 -2.54 -7.39
C LEU A 2 2.42 -3.54 -6.36
N VAL A 3 1.56 -4.44 -5.87
CA VAL A 3 1.98 -5.59 -5.06
C VAL A 3 2.38 -6.72 -6.00
N GLN A 4 3.58 -7.27 -5.84
CA GLN A 4 4.10 -8.32 -6.68
C GLN A 4 4.56 -9.52 -5.85
N ARG A 5 4.21 -10.72 -6.31
CA ARG A 5 4.73 -11.96 -5.77
C ARG A 5 6.17 -12.17 -6.23
N VAL A 6 7.04 -12.59 -5.32
CA VAL A 6 8.45 -12.90 -5.57
C VAL A 6 8.79 -14.29 -5.06
N VAL A 7 9.75 -14.95 -5.72
CA VAL A 7 10.30 -16.24 -5.32
C VAL A 7 11.75 -16.02 -4.96
N MET A 8 12.17 -16.51 -3.79
CA MET A 8 13.55 -16.36 -3.35
C MET A 8 14.45 -17.33 -4.13
N PRO A 9 15.63 -16.90 -4.62
CA PRO A 9 16.53 -17.80 -5.36
C PRO A 9 16.97 -19.03 -4.55
N SER A 10 17.08 -18.87 -3.23
CA SER A 10 17.55 -19.89 -2.29
C SER A 10 16.42 -20.65 -1.58
N SER A 11 15.16 -20.33 -1.83
CA SER A 11 14.03 -20.94 -1.13
C SER A 11 12.78 -20.98 -2.01
N PRO A 12 12.04 -22.10 -2.07
CA PRO A 12 10.75 -22.16 -2.76
C PRO A 12 9.65 -21.35 -2.06
N LEU A 13 9.96 -20.70 -0.94
CA LEU A 13 9.02 -19.82 -0.24
C LEU A 13 8.66 -18.62 -1.11
N GLU A 14 7.37 -18.48 -1.37
CA GLU A 14 6.79 -17.29 -1.98
C GLU A 14 6.78 -16.14 -0.96
N SER A 15 7.24 -14.96 -1.38
CA SER A 15 7.11 -13.71 -0.62
C SER A 15 6.46 -12.63 -1.48
N TRP A 16 6.35 -11.42 -0.95
CA TRP A 16 5.67 -10.29 -1.58
C TRP A 16 6.53 -9.03 -1.47
N THR A 17 6.51 -8.21 -2.51
CA THR A 17 7.13 -6.88 -2.56
C THR A 17 6.11 -5.84 -3.04
N VAL A 18 6.41 -4.56 -2.84
CA VAL A 18 5.64 -3.44 -3.38
C VAL A 18 6.53 -2.60 -4.27
N LEU A 19 6.14 -2.49 -5.54
CA LEU A 19 6.83 -1.69 -6.53
C LEU A 19 6.27 -0.26 -6.57
N GLY A 20 7.18 0.71 -6.62
CA GLY A 20 6.93 2.12 -6.89
C GLY A 20 6.52 2.39 -8.34
N GLU A 21 6.37 3.66 -8.68
CA GLU A 21 6.06 4.10 -10.05
C GLU A 21 7.23 3.89 -11.04
N ASP A 22 8.45 3.86 -10.50
CA ASP A 22 9.69 3.55 -11.21
C ASP A 22 9.93 2.03 -11.41
N ALA A 23 8.94 1.21 -11.05
CA ALA A 23 9.02 -0.24 -11.03
C ALA A 23 10.14 -0.81 -10.13
N ALA A 24 10.66 -0.02 -9.19
CA ALA A 24 11.61 -0.48 -8.18
C ALA A 24 10.89 -0.78 -6.85
N PRO A 25 11.42 -1.70 -6.01
CA PRO A 25 10.89 -1.93 -4.67
C PRO A 25 10.91 -0.65 -3.83
N VAL A 26 9.82 -0.38 -3.11
CA VAL A 26 9.75 0.71 -2.13
C VAL A 26 10.53 0.30 -0.89
N GLU A 27 11.74 0.84 -0.73
CA GLU A 27 12.74 0.37 0.24
C GLU A 27 12.22 0.20 1.68
N PRO A 28 11.48 1.15 2.28
CA PRO A 28 10.95 0.97 3.64
C PRO A 28 9.94 -0.18 3.75
N ILE A 29 9.14 -0.40 2.71
CA ILE A 29 8.16 -1.50 2.66
C ILE A 29 8.91 -2.83 2.53
N GLU A 30 9.86 -2.91 1.60
CA GLU A 30 10.68 -4.11 1.35
C GLU A 30 11.39 -4.56 2.63
N ARG A 31 12.04 -3.62 3.33
CA ARG A 31 12.75 -3.92 4.59
C ARG A 31 11.83 -4.53 5.65
N TYR A 32 10.59 -4.05 5.75
CA TYR A 32 9.62 -4.56 6.72
C TYR A 32 9.04 -5.92 6.30
N LEU A 33 8.73 -6.13 5.01
CA LEU A 33 8.24 -7.41 4.50
C LEU A 33 9.31 -8.52 4.60
N ALA A 34 10.58 -8.19 4.37
CA ALA A 34 11.71 -9.07 4.63
C ALA A 34 11.77 -9.48 6.10
N TYR A 35 11.66 -8.53 7.03
CA TYR A 35 11.58 -8.81 8.47
C TYR A 35 10.42 -9.76 8.84
N LEU A 36 9.23 -9.57 8.28
CA LEU A 36 8.10 -10.47 8.53
C LEU A 36 8.37 -11.89 8.00
N THR A 37 9.02 -12.00 6.84
CA THR A 37 9.41 -13.28 6.26
C THR A 37 10.47 -13.99 7.14
N ASP A 38 11.50 -13.27 7.56
CA ASP A 38 12.60 -13.79 8.39
C ASP A 38 12.15 -14.20 9.80
N THR A 39 11.10 -13.56 10.31
CA THR A 39 10.46 -13.93 11.59
C THR A 39 9.37 -15.00 11.45
N GLU A 40 9.38 -15.74 10.33
CA GLU A 40 8.51 -16.88 10.05
C GLU A 40 7.00 -16.54 10.13
N ARG A 41 6.62 -15.30 9.79
CA ARG A 41 5.21 -14.96 9.64
C ARG A 41 4.63 -15.71 8.45
N SER A 42 3.35 -16.07 8.57
CA SER A 42 2.69 -16.82 7.50
C SER A 42 2.73 -16.03 6.18
N PRO A 43 2.87 -16.71 5.01
CA PRO A 43 2.85 -16.02 3.72
C PRO A 43 1.60 -15.16 3.48
N ASN A 44 0.45 -15.57 4.04
CA ASN A 44 -0.78 -14.79 4.00
C ASN A 44 -0.68 -13.49 4.81
N THR A 45 0.02 -13.51 5.94
CA THR A 45 0.31 -12.31 6.72
C THR A 45 1.19 -11.36 5.93
N VAL A 46 2.29 -11.84 5.35
CA VAL A 46 3.19 -11.02 4.51
C VAL A 46 2.43 -10.39 3.34
N LYS A 47 1.58 -11.18 2.67
CA LYS A 47 0.69 -10.69 1.60
C LYS A 47 -0.24 -9.57 2.07
N ALA A 48 -0.93 -9.77 3.20
CA ALA A 48 -1.86 -8.79 3.75
C ALA A 48 -1.14 -7.46 4.03
N TYR A 49 0.01 -7.53 4.72
CA TYR A 49 0.83 -6.35 5.00
C TYR A 49 1.35 -5.66 3.73
N ALA A 50 1.70 -6.40 2.67
CA ALA A 50 2.10 -5.79 1.41
C ALA A 50 0.97 -4.97 0.78
N HIS A 51 -0.27 -5.47 0.84
CA HIS A 51 -1.45 -4.71 0.38
C HIS A 51 -1.76 -3.50 1.26
N ASP A 52 -1.72 -3.65 2.59
CA ASP A 52 -1.97 -2.56 3.54
C ASP A 52 -0.93 -1.45 3.38
N LEU A 53 0.35 -1.82 3.23
CA LEU A 53 1.45 -0.87 3.01
C LEU A 53 1.39 -0.21 1.63
N LYS A 54 0.98 -0.94 0.58
CA LYS A 54 0.69 -0.32 -0.73
C LYS A 54 -0.35 0.78 -0.56
N ASP A 55 -1.45 0.50 0.13
CA ASP A 55 -2.55 1.45 0.28
C ASP A 55 -2.10 2.67 1.11
N TRP A 56 -1.36 2.45 2.20
CA TRP A 56 -0.78 3.52 3.01
C TRP A 56 0.17 4.42 2.20
N PHE A 57 1.17 3.85 1.53
CA PHE A 57 2.14 4.64 0.76
C PHE A 57 1.52 5.30 -0.48
N SER A 58 0.48 4.69 -1.08
CA SER A 58 -0.28 5.34 -2.15
C SER A 58 -1.03 6.57 -1.63
N PHE A 59 -1.67 6.48 -0.47
CA PHE A 59 -2.32 7.62 0.19
C PHE A 59 -1.32 8.74 0.49
N LEU A 60 -0.17 8.41 1.08
CA LEU A 60 0.88 9.40 1.38
C LEU A 60 1.40 10.06 0.11
N GLY A 61 1.59 9.30 -0.97
CA GLY A 61 2.01 9.84 -2.28
C GLY A 61 1.02 10.86 -2.85
N VAL A 62 -0.28 10.56 -2.79
CA VAL A 62 -1.36 11.50 -3.20
C VAL A 62 -1.35 12.77 -2.36
N ARG A 63 -0.99 12.67 -1.07
CA ARG A 63 -0.91 13.82 -0.15
C ARG A 63 0.43 14.56 -0.18
N GLY A 64 1.46 14.01 -0.83
CA GLY A 64 2.82 14.55 -0.80
C GLY A 64 3.47 14.49 0.58
N LEU A 65 3.13 13.48 1.39
CA LEU A 65 3.61 13.32 2.76
C LEU A 65 4.77 12.33 2.86
N ASP A 66 5.76 12.65 3.69
CA ASP A 66 6.78 11.69 4.12
C ASP A 66 6.20 10.81 5.24
N TRP A 67 6.30 9.49 5.08
CA TRP A 67 5.79 8.52 6.07
C TRP A 67 6.38 8.70 7.47
N ARG A 68 7.57 9.34 7.57
CA ARG A 68 8.27 9.63 8.83
C ARG A 68 7.74 10.86 9.56
N GLU A 69 6.98 11.70 8.86
CA GLU A 69 6.47 12.99 9.36
C GLU A 69 4.94 12.98 9.56
N VAL A 70 4.31 11.83 9.37
CA VAL A 70 2.87 11.61 9.53
C VAL A 70 2.42 11.94 10.94
N ARG A 71 1.31 12.67 11.03
CA ARG A 71 0.64 13.05 12.27
C ARG A 71 -0.66 12.25 12.46
N LEU A 72 -1.27 12.39 13.64
CA LEU A 72 -2.52 11.70 13.96
C LEU A 72 -3.65 12.09 13.01
N GLU A 73 -3.67 13.36 12.57
CA GLU A 73 -4.68 13.87 11.65
C GLU A 73 -4.61 13.13 10.30
N ASP A 74 -3.40 12.91 9.76
CA ASP A 74 -3.17 12.20 8.50
C ASP A 74 -3.65 10.73 8.57
N VAL A 75 -3.47 10.08 9.73
CA VAL A 75 -3.99 8.72 9.96
C VAL A 75 -5.52 8.71 9.94
N GLY A 76 -6.16 9.72 10.55
CA GLY A 76 -7.62 9.87 10.50
C GLY A 76 -8.13 10.04 9.07
N GLU A 77 -7.44 10.84 8.27
CA GLU A 77 -7.74 11.01 6.85
C GLU A 77 -7.52 9.73 6.04
N PHE A 78 -6.48 8.96 6.33
CA PHE A 78 -6.25 7.67 5.70
C PHE A 78 -7.40 6.69 5.96
N VAL A 79 -7.91 6.63 7.19
CA VAL A 79 -9.08 5.80 7.52
C VAL A 79 -10.31 6.25 6.72
N ALA A 80 -10.51 7.55 6.53
CA ALA A 80 -11.57 8.06 5.66
C ALA A 80 -11.33 7.68 4.18
N TRP A 81 -10.10 7.80 3.69
CA TRP A 81 -9.70 7.43 2.34
C TRP A 81 -9.89 5.93 2.06
N LEU A 82 -9.64 5.05 3.03
CA LEU A 82 -9.94 3.61 2.96
C LEU A 82 -11.43 3.28 2.87
N ARG A 83 -12.35 4.24 3.02
CA ARG A 83 -13.79 4.03 2.79
C ARG A 83 -14.21 4.35 1.36
N LEU A 84 -13.35 5.02 0.59
CA LEU A 84 -13.63 5.30 -0.81
C LEU A 84 -13.63 4.00 -1.63
N PRO A 85 -14.42 3.90 -2.71
CA PRO A 85 -14.30 2.80 -3.67
C PRO A 85 -12.86 2.69 -4.20
N ALA A 86 -12.39 1.47 -4.47
CA ALA A 86 -11.00 1.24 -4.93
C ALA A 86 -10.62 2.08 -6.16
N ALA A 87 -11.56 2.27 -7.11
CA ALA A 87 -11.33 3.09 -8.30
C ALA A 87 -11.20 4.60 -8.01
N ALA A 88 -11.79 5.09 -6.92
CA ALA A 88 -11.62 6.47 -6.47
C ALA A 88 -10.26 6.66 -5.77
N ARG A 89 -9.76 5.62 -5.09
CA ARG A 89 -8.44 5.63 -4.44
C ARG A 89 -7.28 5.69 -5.43
N SER A 90 -7.44 5.10 -6.62
CA SER A 90 -6.42 5.09 -7.68
C SER A 90 -6.39 6.36 -8.53
N GLY A 91 -7.20 7.38 -8.20
CA GLY A 91 -7.31 8.61 -8.99
C GLY A 91 -7.94 8.41 -10.38
N ALA A 92 -8.46 7.22 -10.67
CA ALA A 92 -9.00 6.84 -11.97
C ALA A 92 -10.44 7.35 -12.21
N ILE A 93 -11.12 7.81 -11.16
CA ILE A 93 -12.46 8.39 -11.25
C ILE A 93 -12.42 9.81 -10.68
N ALA A 94 -12.71 10.80 -11.52
CA ALA A 94 -13.22 12.07 -11.04
C ALA A 94 -14.59 11.78 -10.41
N VAL A 95 -14.66 11.72 -9.07
CA VAL A 95 -15.94 11.60 -8.36
C VAL A 95 -16.69 12.90 -8.60
N LEU A 96 -17.50 12.93 -9.67
CA LEU A 96 -18.45 14.01 -9.88
C LEU A 96 -19.55 13.85 -8.84
N PRO A 97 -19.92 14.90 -8.09
CA PRO A 97 -21.12 14.84 -7.28
C PRO A 97 -22.28 14.55 -8.23
N SER A 98 -22.90 13.38 -8.09
CA SER A 98 -24.16 13.11 -8.75
C SER A 98 -25.15 14.16 -8.26
N LEU A 99 -25.51 15.09 -9.14
CA LEU A 99 -26.55 16.08 -8.89
C LEU A 99 -27.81 15.34 -8.44
N GLU A 100 -28.18 15.49 -7.16
CA GLU A 100 -29.51 15.17 -6.71
C GLU A 100 -30.47 16.04 -7.52
N HIS A 101 -31.27 15.40 -8.37
CA HIS A 101 -32.39 16.06 -9.02
C HIS A 101 -33.45 16.32 -7.95
N HIS A 102 -33.81 17.60 -7.85
CA HIS A 102 -34.93 18.26 -7.16
C HIS A 102 -35.96 17.38 -6.43
#